data_AF-A0A7Y4VH22-F1
#
_entry.id   AF-A0A7Y4VH22-F1
#
_cell.length_a   1.000
_cell.length_b   1.000
_cell.length_c   1.000
_cell.angle_alpha   90.00
_cell.angle_beta   90.00
_cell.angle_gamma   90.00
#
_symmetry.space_group_name_H-M   'P 1'
#
loop_
_entity.id
_entity.type
_entity.pdbx_description
1 polymer ?
#
loop_
_entity_poly.entity_id
_entity_poly.type
_entity_poly.pdbx_seq_one_letter_code
_entity_poly.pdbx_strand_id
1 'polypeptide(L)'
;FMRSLAPQNALKIVNYGEYLEANPPQYEVKIKPGDNGEGTSWSCVHGVKRWKEDCGCGGGGGWIQQWRKPLRETMDWLRDQMIIIFENIGGVIFNDVWKARNEYITLMLNNNFEAKDSFFNINTDKHLSENERQIAIKLLEMQRYSMLMYTSCGWFFSEISGLETVKILEYAARAMEIVNELTGINVENDFKNRLSEAKSNLPKYKTGKGVFEKLVIPHKHLNVNQR
;
A
#
# COMPACT_ATOMS: atom_id res chain seq x y z
N PHE A 1 -23.12 -25.15 -14.60
CA PHE A 1 -23.96 -25.61 -13.48
C PHE A 1 -25.07 -24.60 -13.12
N MET A 2 -24.78 -23.44 -12.51
CA MET A 2 -25.84 -22.49 -12.11
C MET A 2 -26.72 -21.98 -13.27
N ARG A 3 -26.12 -21.73 -14.45
CA ARG A 3 -26.85 -21.28 -15.65
C ARG A 3 -27.92 -22.26 -16.15
N SER A 4 -27.77 -23.57 -15.90
CA SER A 4 -28.78 -24.57 -16.29
C SER A 4 -29.81 -24.82 -15.19
N LEU A 5 -29.41 -24.68 -13.93
CA LEU A 5 -30.29 -24.96 -12.78
C LEU A 5 -31.24 -23.79 -12.47
N ALA A 6 -30.79 -22.54 -12.65
CA ALA A 6 -31.59 -21.37 -12.30
C ALA A 6 -32.91 -21.29 -13.07
N PRO A 7 -32.96 -21.44 -14.42
CA PRO A 7 -34.22 -21.39 -15.16
C PRO A 7 -35.20 -22.51 -14.79
N GLN A 8 -34.70 -23.70 -14.47
CA GLN A 8 -35.52 -24.84 -14.01
C GLN A 8 -36.20 -24.57 -12.66
N ASN A 9 -35.66 -23.63 -11.89
CA ASN A 9 -36.21 -23.18 -10.61
C ASN A 9 -36.87 -21.78 -10.73
N ALA A 10 -37.18 -21.33 -11.95
CA ALA A 10 -37.73 -20.00 -12.24
C ALA A 10 -36.87 -18.83 -11.73
N LEU A 11 -35.55 -19.02 -11.63
CA LEU A 11 -34.58 -18.01 -11.24
C LEU A 11 -33.83 -17.49 -12.47
N LYS A 12 -33.66 -16.17 -12.57
CA LYS A 12 -32.79 -15.51 -13.55
C LYS A 12 -31.47 -15.12 -12.88
N ILE A 13 -30.34 -15.54 -13.47
CA ILE A 13 -29.03 -15.07 -13.02
C ILE A 13 -28.76 -13.72 -13.66
N VAL A 14 -28.58 -12.71 -12.83
CA VAL A 14 -28.25 -11.34 -13.21
C VAL A 14 -27.13 -10.83 -12.31
N ASN A 15 -26.41 -9.81 -12.76
CA ASN A 15 -25.52 -9.05 -11.88
C ASN A 15 -26.29 -7.93 -11.16
N TYR A 16 -25.65 -7.27 -10.19
CA TYR A 16 -26.30 -6.21 -9.43
C TYR A 16 -26.73 -5.01 -10.30
N GLY A 17 -25.96 -4.64 -11.32
CA GLY A 17 -26.30 -3.53 -12.20
C GLY A 17 -27.58 -3.79 -12.99
N GLU A 18 -27.69 -4.96 -13.62
CA GLU A 18 -28.90 -5.37 -14.35
C GLU A 18 -30.12 -5.45 -13.42
N TYR A 19 -29.95 -5.99 -12.21
CA TYR A 19 -31.05 -6.06 -11.24
C TYR A 19 -31.54 -4.67 -10.83
N LEU A 20 -30.62 -3.74 -10.55
CA LEU A 20 -30.94 -2.39 -10.08
C LEU A 20 -31.55 -1.50 -11.17
N GLU A 21 -31.22 -1.72 -12.45
CA GLU A 21 -31.87 -1.04 -13.58
C GLU A 21 -33.36 -1.40 -13.67
N ALA A 22 -33.69 -2.68 -13.48
CA ALA A 22 -35.07 -3.16 -13.48
C ALA A 22 -35.79 -2.92 -12.14
N ASN A 23 -35.06 -2.79 -11.03
CA ASN A 23 -35.60 -2.69 -9.68
C ASN A 23 -34.89 -1.58 -8.89
N PRO A 24 -35.26 -0.29 -9.10
CA PRO A 24 -34.65 0.82 -8.39
C PRO A 24 -34.84 0.71 -6.87
N PRO A 25 -33.85 1.10 -6.03
CA PRO A 25 -33.95 1.03 -4.58
C PRO A 25 -35.17 1.79 -4.04
N GLN A 26 -35.98 1.13 -3.19
CA GLN A 26 -37.16 1.71 -2.56
C GLN A 26 -36.94 2.10 -1.09
N TYR A 27 -35.81 1.67 -0.52
CA TYR A 27 -35.50 1.85 0.89
C TYR A 27 -34.06 2.32 1.06
N GLU A 28 -33.86 3.18 2.04
CA GLU A 28 -32.54 3.55 2.54
C GLU A 28 -32.16 2.64 3.71
N VAL A 29 -30.88 2.29 3.78
CA VAL A 29 -30.30 1.59 4.92
C VAL A 29 -29.10 2.35 5.44
N LYS A 30 -28.97 2.42 6.77
CA LYS A 30 -27.80 3.03 7.41
C LYS A 30 -26.79 1.95 7.75
N ILE A 31 -25.58 2.10 7.24
CA ILE A 31 -24.46 1.22 7.59
C ILE A 31 -24.03 1.52 9.03
N LYS A 32 -23.74 0.46 9.80
CA LYS A 32 -23.20 0.61 11.16
C LYS A 32 -21.88 1.38 11.09
N PRO A 33 -21.68 2.41 11.93
CA PRO A 33 -20.46 3.21 11.88
C PRO A 33 -19.22 2.46 12.36
N GLY A 34 -19.38 1.28 12.99
CA GLY A 34 -18.27 0.55 13.61
C GLY A 34 -17.76 1.24 14.88
N ASP A 35 -16.72 0.65 15.48
CA ASP A 35 -16.08 1.20 16.66
C ASP A 35 -15.43 2.56 16.32
N ASN A 36 -15.72 3.60 17.12
CA ASN A 36 -15.24 4.98 16.92
C ASN A 36 -15.52 5.59 15.52
N GLY A 37 -16.47 5.06 14.75
CA GLY A 37 -16.78 5.57 13.41
C GLY A 37 -15.83 5.09 12.31
N GLU A 38 -14.98 4.10 12.57
CA GLU A 38 -13.98 3.61 11.62
C GLU A 38 -14.53 2.63 10.57
N GLY A 39 -15.81 2.27 10.68
CA GLY A 39 -16.51 1.37 9.78
C GLY A 39 -16.52 -0.10 10.22
N THR A 40 -17.27 -0.90 9.47
CA THR A 40 -17.37 -2.36 9.63
C THR A 40 -16.67 -3.08 8.50
N SER A 41 -16.34 -4.36 8.70
CA SER A 41 -15.87 -5.23 7.63
C SER A 41 -16.69 -6.51 7.55
N TRP A 42 -16.71 -7.11 6.36
CA TRP A 42 -17.34 -8.41 6.11
C TRP A 42 -16.58 -9.61 6.70
N SER A 43 -15.32 -9.42 7.11
CA SER A 43 -14.40 -10.51 7.48
C SER A 43 -13.82 -10.39 8.90
N CYS A 44 -14.30 -9.42 9.68
CA CYS A 44 -13.97 -9.27 11.09
C CYS A 44 -15.20 -8.79 11.86
N VAL A 45 -15.60 -9.58 12.87
CA VAL A 45 -16.70 -9.23 13.78
C VAL A 45 -16.38 -8.01 14.64
N HIS A 46 -15.10 -7.63 14.73
CA HIS A 46 -14.58 -6.48 15.48
C HIS A 46 -14.35 -5.26 14.56
N GLY A 47 -15.19 -5.07 13.54
CA GLY A 47 -15.08 -3.95 12.60
C GLY A 47 -13.84 -4.03 11.72
N VAL A 48 -12.97 -3.00 11.78
CA VAL A 48 -11.70 -2.95 11.02
C VAL A 48 -10.47 -3.29 11.87
N LYS A 49 -10.66 -3.77 13.10
CA LYS A 49 -9.56 -4.07 14.03
C LYS A 49 -8.60 -5.14 13.51
N ARG A 50 -9.05 -6.05 12.62
CA ARG A 50 -8.19 -7.04 11.96
C ARG A 50 -6.96 -6.42 11.29
N TRP A 51 -7.03 -5.18 10.78
CA TRP A 51 -5.91 -4.58 10.06
C TRP A 51 -5.00 -3.70 10.94
N LYS A 52 -5.33 -3.49 12.22
CA LYS A 52 -4.59 -2.54 13.08
C LYS A 52 -4.40 -2.94 14.54
N GLU A 53 -5.17 -3.90 15.06
CA GLU A 53 -5.14 -4.33 16.46
C GLU A 53 -4.96 -5.84 16.61
N ASP A 54 -4.74 -6.26 17.85
CA ASP A 54 -4.77 -7.66 18.26
C ASP A 54 -6.21 -8.14 18.50
N CYS A 55 -6.98 -8.24 17.42
CA CYS A 55 -8.40 -8.62 17.49
C CYS A 55 -8.64 -10.15 17.58
N GLY A 56 -7.57 -10.96 17.56
CA GLY A 56 -7.60 -12.42 17.56
C GLY A 56 -8.12 -13.09 16.28
N CYS A 57 -8.75 -12.35 15.36
CA CYS A 57 -9.30 -12.94 14.14
C CYS A 57 -8.20 -13.53 13.25
N GLY A 58 -8.35 -14.80 12.86
CA GLY A 58 -7.35 -15.54 12.08
C GLY A 58 -6.17 -16.09 12.91
N GLY A 59 -6.06 -15.74 14.19
CA GLY A 59 -4.92 -16.05 15.08
C GLY A 59 -4.95 -17.42 15.76
N GLY A 60 -5.69 -18.41 15.23
CA GLY A 60 -5.84 -19.72 15.86
C GLY A 60 -4.50 -20.29 16.40
N GLY A 61 -4.53 -20.91 17.57
CA GLY A 61 -3.33 -21.51 18.18
C GLY A 61 -2.47 -20.57 19.04
N GLY A 62 -3.04 -19.48 19.58
CA GLY A 62 -2.36 -18.62 20.56
C GLY A 62 -1.41 -17.58 19.96
N TRP A 63 -1.52 -17.30 18.67
CA TRP A 63 -0.72 -16.25 18.03
C TRP A 63 -1.23 -14.87 18.38
N ILE A 64 -0.29 -13.97 18.70
CA ILE A 64 -0.53 -12.56 19.02
C ILE A 64 -0.40 -11.70 17.77
N GLN A 65 -1.27 -10.68 17.66
CA GLN A 65 -1.30 -9.79 16.50
C GLN A 65 -0.97 -8.34 16.88
N GLN A 66 -0.36 -8.15 18.06
CA GLN A 66 0.10 -6.85 18.58
C GLN A 66 1.10 -6.15 17.65
N TRP A 67 1.74 -6.88 16.73
CA TRP A 67 2.68 -6.34 15.75
C TRP A 67 2.04 -5.36 14.75
N ARG A 68 0.72 -5.42 14.53
CA ARG A 68 0.06 -4.58 13.51
C ARG A 68 0.16 -3.09 13.81
N LYS A 69 -0.02 -2.70 15.08
CA LYS A 69 0.09 -1.31 15.52
C LYS A 69 1.48 -0.72 15.29
N PRO A 70 2.58 -1.27 15.86
CA PRO A 70 3.93 -0.75 15.64
C PRO A 70 4.36 -0.84 14.18
N LEU A 71 3.92 -1.85 13.43
CA LEU A 71 4.14 -1.89 11.98
C LEU A 71 3.48 -0.69 11.29
N ARG A 72 2.18 -0.44 11.58
CA ARG A 72 1.43 0.68 11.00
C ARG A 72 2.06 2.02 11.37
N GLU A 73 2.39 2.24 12.63
CA GLU A 73 3.07 3.46 13.10
C GLU A 73 4.44 3.67 12.42
N THR A 74 5.17 2.58 12.14
CA THR A 74 6.43 2.64 11.41
C THR A 74 6.22 3.03 9.94
N MET A 75 5.20 2.47 9.28
CA MET A 75 4.83 2.83 7.91
C MET A 75 4.30 4.28 7.81
N ASP A 76 3.52 4.73 8.80
CA ASP A 76 3.01 6.10 8.87
C ASP A 76 4.18 7.09 9.01
N TRP A 77 5.13 6.82 9.90
CA TRP A 77 6.35 7.62 10.03
C TRP A 77 7.13 7.70 8.70
N LEU A 78 7.34 6.55 8.03
CA LEU A 78 8.08 6.51 6.78
C LEU A 78 7.36 7.30 5.67
N ARG A 79 6.04 7.16 5.56
CA ARG A 79 5.20 7.95 4.65
C ARG A 79 5.38 9.44 4.92
N ASP A 80 5.33 9.86 6.18
CA ASP A 80 5.40 11.29 6.53
C ASP A 80 6.78 11.88 6.18
N GLN A 81 7.86 11.12 6.31
CA GLN A 81 9.17 11.54 5.78
C GLN A 81 9.16 11.72 4.26
N MET A 82 8.50 10.81 3.53
CA MET A 82 8.41 10.86 2.08
C MET A 82 7.52 11.99 1.58
N ILE A 83 6.48 12.38 2.32
CA ILE A 83 5.65 13.55 2.02
C ILE A 83 6.52 14.81 2.01
N ILE A 84 7.33 15.02 3.05
CA ILE A 84 8.22 16.18 3.16
C ILE A 84 9.20 16.24 1.98
N ILE A 85 9.83 15.12 1.64
CA ILE A 85 10.76 15.03 0.50
C ILE A 85 10.03 15.32 -0.82
N PHE A 86 8.83 14.74 -0.99
CA PHE A 86 8.03 14.85 -2.20
C PHE A 86 7.58 16.30 -2.45
N GLU A 87 7.11 16.99 -1.42
CA GLU A 87 6.71 18.39 -1.53
C GLU A 87 7.92 19.31 -1.76
N ASN A 88 9.03 19.09 -1.05
CA ASN A 88 10.21 19.95 -1.16
C ASN A 88 10.92 19.84 -2.52
N ILE A 89 11.19 18.62 -2.98
CA ILE A 89 11.88 18.42 -4.27
C ILE A 89 10.90 18.54 -5.42
N GLY A 90 9.71 17.94 -5.28
CA GLY A 90 8.67 17.94 -6.30
C GLY A 90 8.08 19.33 -6.53
N GLY A 91 7.98 20.19 -5.52
CA GLY A 91 7.45 21.55 -5.66
C GLY A 91 8.31 22.48 -6.51
N VAL A 92 9.58 22.10 -6.76
CA VAL A 92 10.46 22.80 -7.71
C VAL A 92 10.27 22.28 -9.14
N ILE A 93 9.63 21.13 -9.33
CA ILE A 93 9.49 20.44 -10.61
C ILE A 93 8.05 20.55 -11.13
N PHE A 94 7.06 20.21 -10.31
CA PHE A 94 5.67 20.11 -10.69
C PHE A 94 4.90 21.35 -10.29
N ASN A 95 3.92 21.73 -11.11
CA ASN A 95 2.98 22.80 -10.81
C ASN A 95 2.11 22.46 -9.58
N ASP A 96 1.73 21.18 -9.46
CA ASP A 96 1.04 20.60 -8.30
C ASP A 96 1.53 19.15 -8.12
N VAL A 97 2.26 18.91 -7.04
CA VAL A 97 2.88 17.61 -6.75
C VAL A 97 1.83 16.51 -6.53
N TRP A 98 0.69 16.84 -5.93
CA TRP A 98 -0.35 15.87 -5.59
C TRP A 98 -1.20 15.51 -6.80
N LYS A 99 -1.47 16.49 -7.67
CA LYS A 99 -2.06 16.24 -8.98
C LYS A 99 -1.14 15.36 -9.84
N ALA A 100 0.14 15.71 -9.95
CA ALA A 100 1.12 14.91 -10.69
C ALA A 100 1.21 13.46 -10.18
N ARG A 101 1.19 13.25 -8.86
CA ARG A 101 1.12 11.91 -8.24
C ARG A 101 -0.11 11.12 -8.72
N ASN A 102 -1.29 11.75 -8.75
CA ASN A 102 -2.51 11.07 -9.19
C ASN A 102 -2.48 10.75 -10.68
N GLU A 103 -1.96 11.66 -11.50
CA GLU A 103 -1.85 11.48 -12.95
C GLU A 103 -0.76 10.48 -13.36
N TYR A 104 0.13 10.11 -12.44
CA TYR A 104 1.20 9.13 -12.69
C TYR A 104 0.68 7.76 -13.17
N ILE A 105 -0.59 7.43 -12.91
CA ILE A 105 -1.25 6.26 -13.50
C ILE A 105 -1.13 6.21 -15.04
N THR A 106 -1.09 7.36 -15.70
CA THR A 106 -0.92 7.45 -17.16
C THR A 106 0.39 6.84 -17.63
N LEU A 107 1.49 7.11 -16.91
CA LEU A 107 2.82 6.55 -17.17
C LEU A 107 2.92 5.08 -16.77
N MET A 108 2.19 4.67 -15.73
CA MET A 108 2.13 3.27 -15.32
C MET A 108 1.41 2.40 -16.36
N LEU A 109 0.37 2.94 -17.01
CA LEU A 109 -0.37 2.24 -18.05
C LEU A 109 0.38 2.29 -19.40
N ASN A 110 1.10 3.38 -19.68
CA ASN A 110 1.83 3.58 -20.94
C ASN A 110 3.21 4.21 -20.68
N ASN A 111 4.27 3.42 -20.81
CA ASN A 111 5.65 3.86 -20.54
C ASN A 111 6.45 4.15 -21.83
N ASN A 112 5.80 4.75 -22.83
CA ASN A 112 6.46 5.19 -24.07
C ASN A 112 6.92 6.66 -23.96
N PHE A 113 7.63 7.13 -24.99
CA PHE A 113 8.21 8.46 -25.04
C PHE A 113 7.12 9.54 -25.06
N GLU A 114 6.07 9.33 -25.86
CA GLU A 114 4.96 10.26 -26.04
C GLU A 114 4.17 10.49 -24.75
N ALA A 115 3.92 9.43 -23.98
CA ALA A 115 3.25 9.52 -22.69
C ALA A 115 4.07 10.31 -21.68
N LYS A 116 5.39 10.10 -21.64
CA LYS A 116 6.30 10.87 -20.76
C LYS A 116 6.32 12.34 -21.11
N ASP A 117 6.47 12.66 -22.39
CA ASP A 117 6.46 14.05 -22.85
C ASP A 117 5.13 14.74 -22.54
N SER A 118 4.01 14.07 -22.84
CA SER A 118 2.67 14.59 -22.53
C SER A 118 2.49 14.82 -21.03
N PHE A 119 2.89 13.85 -20.20
CA PHE A 119 2.79 13.96 -18.74
C PHE A 119 3.56 15.18 -18.21
N PHE A 120 4.80 15.38 -18.65
CA PHE A 120 5.56 16.55 -18.23
C PHE A 120 4.95 17.85 -18.76
N ASN A 121 4.58 17.93 -20.03
CA ASN A 121 3.94 19.14 -20.58
C ASN A 121 2.66 19.55 -19.84
N ILE A 122 1.93 18.60 -19.25
CA ILE A 122 0.72 18.87 -18.46
C ILE A 122 1.05 19.29 -17.01
N ASN A 123 2.13 18.74 -16.43
CA ASN A 123 2.41 18.83 -14.99
C ASN A 123 3.56 19.78 -14.61
N THR A 124 4.29 20.35 -15.57
CA THR A 124 5.36 21.33 -15.35
C THR A 124 5.25 22.50 -16.32
N ASP A 125 5.41 23.73 -15.81
CA ASP A 125 5.48 24.95 -16.62
C ASP A 125 6.87 25.22 -17.22
N LYS A 126 7.89 24.48 -16.77
CA LYS A 126 9.27 24.62 -17.26
C LYS A 126 9.69 23.45 -18.14
N HIS A 127 10.62 23.73 -19.04
CA HIS A 127 11.33 22.69 -19.78
C HIS A 127 12.35 22.00 -18.87
N LEU A 128 12.08 20.73 -18.53
CA LEU A 128 12.96 19.94 -17.67
C LEU A 128 14.14 19.37 -18.45
N SER A 129 15.32 19.42 -17.84
CA SER A 129 16.46 18.61 -18.26
C SER A 129 16.16 17.11 -18.06
N GLU A 130 16.91 16.25 -18.75
CA GLU A 130 16.76 14.79 -18.59
C GLU A 130 16.99 14.35 -17.14
N ASN A 131 17.94 14.97 -16.44
CA ASN A 131 18.21 14.68 -15.03
C ASN A 131 17.04 15.08 -14.12
N GLU A 132 16.41 16.24 -14.37
CA GLU A 132 15.19 16.66 -13.63
C GLU A 132 14.02 15.72 -13.91
N ARG A 133 13.84 15.26 -15.15
CA ARG A 133 12.81 14.26 -15.49
C ARG A 133 13.04 12.95 -14.75
N GLN A 134 14.28 12.48 -14.64
CA GLN A 134 14.62 11.29 -13.87
C GLN A 134 14.32 11.45 -12.38
N ILE A 135 14.66 12.60 -11.79
CA ILE A 135 14.30 12.94 -10.39
C ILE A 135 12.78 12.94 -10.22
N ALA A 136 12.04 13.55 -11.15
CA ALA A 136 10.60 13.62 -11.14
C ALA A 136 9.96 12.22 -11.13
N ILE A 137 10.41 11.31 -12.01
CA ILE A 137 9.93 9.93 -12.04
C ILE A 137 10.28 9.19 -10.74
N LYS A 138 11.48 9.38 -10.18
CA LYS A 138 11.85 8.76 -8.89
C LYS A 138 10.95 9.24 -7.76
N LEU A 139 10.61 10.52 -7.71
CA LEU A 139 9.66 11.07 -6.73
C LEU A 139 8.27 10.42 -6.83
N LEU A 140 7.78 10.22 -8.05
CA LEU A 140 6.48 9.57 -8.31
C LEU A 140 6.52 8.08 -7.95
N GLU A 141 7.61 7.37 -8.29
CA GLU A 141 7.83 5.98 -7.88
C GLU A 141 7.95 5.84 -6.36
N MET A 142 8.61 6.78 -5.66
CA MET A 142 8.66 6.80 -4.20
C MET A 142 7.25 6.84 -3.62
N GLN A 143 6.41 7.78 -4.07
CA GLN A 143 5.01 7.87 -3.63
C GLN A 143 4.20 6.61 -3.96
N ARG A 144 4.43 6.01 -5.13
CA ARG A 144 3.83 4.72 -5.49
C ARG A 144 4.18 3.63 -4.48
N TYR A 145 5.44 3.47 -4.11
CA TYR A 145 5.84 2.49 -3.09
C TYR A 145 5.31 2.86 -1.70
N SER A 146 5.22 4.15 -1.36
CA SER A 146 4.56 4.61 -0.14
C SER A 146 3.08 4.22 -0.07
N MET A 147 2.39 4.08 -1.21
CA MET A 147 1.02 3.57 -1.27
C MET A 147 0.98 2.04 -1.23
N LEU A 148 1.87 1.37 -1.96
CA LEU A 148 1.92 -0.10 -2.02
C LEU A 148 2.21 -0.73 -0.66
N MET A 149 3.00 -0.07 0.20
CA MET A 149 3.23 -0.49 1.58
C MET A 149 2.00 -0.36 2.50
N TYR A 150 0.80 -0.10 1.98
CA TYR A 150 -0.49 -0.17 2.68
C TYR A 150 -1.46 -1.22 2.09
N THR A 151 -0.98 -2.13 1.24
CA THR A 151 -1.82 -3.18 0.60
C THR A 151 -2.42 -4.16 1.60
N SER A 152 -3.71 -4.04 1.92
CA SER A 152 -4.39 -4.66 3.07
C SER A 152 -4.09 -6.14 3.39
N CYS A 153 -3.69 -6.96 2.42
CA CYS A 153 -3.26 -8.35 2.67
C CYS A 153 -2.08 -8.44 3.65
N GLY A 154 -1.19 -7.44 3.68
CA GLY A 154 -0.03 -7.40 4.59
C GLY A 154 -0.37 -7.20 6.08
N TRP A 155 -1.65 -7.02 6.43
CA TRP A 155 -2.12 -6.92 7.83
C TRP A 155 -3.16 -8.00 8.16
N PHE A 156 -3.60 -8.79 7.18
CA PHE A 156 -4.79 -9.63 7.31
C PHE A 156 -4.54 -10.90 8.14
N PHE A 157 -3.35 -11.48 8.00
CA PHE A 157 -2.95 -12.73 8.62
C PHE A 157 -2.33 -12.50 10.00
N SER A 158 -1.93 -13.58 10.64
CA SER A 158 -1.63 -13.60 12.08
C SER A 158 -0.17 -13.33 12.41
N GLU A 159 0.73 -13.47 11.44
CA GLU A 159 2.17 -13.36 11.66
C GLU A 159 2.84 -12.37 10.71
N ILE A 160 3.69 -11.51 11.29
CA ILE A 160 4.44 -10.47 10.59
C ILE A 160 5.48 -11.04 9.60
N SER A 161 5.92 -12.29 9.77
CA SER A 161 6.80 -12.95 8.80
C SER A 161 6.06 -13.63 7.64
N GLY A 162 4.74 -13.47 7.53
CA GLY A 162 3.96 -13.97 6.40
C GLY A 162 4.33 -13.30 5.08
N LEU A 163 4.16 -14.00 3.96
CA LEU A 163 4.57 -13.52 2.63
C LEU A 163 3.97 -12.15 2.28
N GLU A 164 2.71 -11.92 2.65
CA GLU A 164 2.00 -10.68 2.41
C GLU A 164 2.61 -9.50 3.19
N THR A 165 2.99 -9.74 4.44
CA THR A 165 3.61 -8.73 5.30
C THR A 165 5.05 -8.47 4.88
N VAL A 166 5.79 -9.51 4.48
CA VAL A 166 7.11 -9.35 3.87
C VAL A 166 7.01 -8.51 2.60
N LYS A 167 5.95 -8.68 1.79
CA LYS A 167 5.79 -7.92 0.55
C LYS A 167 5.65 -6.41 0.77
N ILE A 168 4.89 -5.99 1.77
CA ILE A 168 4.78 -4.55 2.10
C ILE A 168 6.07 -3.99 2.69
N LEU A 169 6.86 -4.83 3.38
CA LEU A 169 8.19 -4.46 3.86
C LEU A 169 9.20 -4.32 2.71
N GLU A 170 9.10 -5.14 1.66
CA GLU A 170 9.88 -4.96 0.43
C GLU A 170 9.54 -3.63 -0.27
N TYR A 171 8.25 -3.26 -0.31
CA TYR A 171 7.84 -1.96 -0.84
C TYR A 171 8.41 -0.81 -0.02
N ALA A 172 8.37 -0.90 1.31
CA ALA A 172 9.00 0.09 2.19
C ALA A 172 10.52 0.17 1.95
N ALA A 173 11.21 -0.98 1.79
CA ALA A 173 12.63 -1.01 1.47
C ALA A 173 12.95 -0.30 0.15
N ARG A 174 12.13 -0.53 -0.89
CA ARG A 174 12.30 0.14 -2.19
C ARG A 174 12.06 1.65 -2.09
N ALA A 175 11.05 2.07 -1.33
CA ALA A 175 10.80 3.48 -1.10
C ALA A 175 11.98 4.16 -0.38
N MET A 176 12.58 3.49 0.63
CA MET A 176 13.77 3.99 1.34
C MET A 176 15.02 4.05 0.46
N GLU A 177 15.20 3.13 -0.49
CA GLU A 177 16.27 3.23 -1.50
C GLU A 177 16.12 4.50 -2.32
N ILE A 178 14.91 4.79 -2.81
CA ILE A 178 14.64 5.98 -3.61
C ILE A 178 14.86 7.26 -2.78
N VAL A 179 14.47 7.26 -1.50
CA VAL A 179 14.79 8.37 -0.57
C VAL A 179 16.29 8.62 -0.52
N ASN A 180 17.10 7.57 -0.33
CA ASN A 180 18.54 7.69 -0.28
C ASN A 180 19.14 8.14 -1.62
N GLU A 181 18.63 7.65 -2.76
CA GLU A 181 19.06 8.10 -4.10
C GLU A 181 18.76 9.58 -4.36
N LEU A 182 17.65 10.10 -3.84
CA LEU A 182 17.21 11.49 -4.04
C LEU A 182 17.88 12.47 -3.08
N THR A 183 18.19 12.04 -1.85
CA THR A 183 18.56 12.95 -0.75
C THR A 183 19.90 12.63 -0.10
N GLY A 184 20.43 11.43 -0.30
CA GLY A 184 21.57 10.90 0.47
C GLY A 184 21.23 10.53 1.92
N ILE A 185 19.97 10.67 2.35
CA ILE A 185 19.54 10.37 3.72
C ILE A 185 19.21 8.88 3.83
N ASN A 186 19.82 8.22 4.80
CA ASN A 186 19.54 6.82 5.13
C ASN A 186 18.51 6.71 6.27
N VAL A 187 17.24 6.55 5.91
CA VAL A 187 16.12 6.34 6.85
C VAL A 187 15.95 4.89 7.31
N GLU A 188 16.72 3.94 6.77
CA GLU A 188 16.53 2.50 7.01
C GLU A 188 16.83 2.10 8.46
N ASN A 189 17.81 2.74 9.10
CA ASN A 189 18.16 2.43 10.49
C ASN A 189 17.04 2.81 11.45
N ASP A 190 16.44 3.99 11.27
CA ASP A 190 15.30 4.43 12.07
C ASP A 190 14.07 3.56 11.81
N PHE A 191 13.84 3.17 10.55
CA PHE A 191 12.79 2.22 10.18
C PHE A 191 12.95 0.88 10.92
N LYS A 192 14.16 0.29 10.88
CA LYS A 192 14.47 -0.95 11.60
C LYS A 192 14.30 -0.81 13.11
N ASN A 193 14.70 0.33 13.68
CA ASN A 193 14.56 0.58 15.11
C ASN A 193 13.10 0.71 15.53
N ARG A 194 12.22 1.29 14.72
CA ARG A 194 10.77 1.31 15.01
C ARG A 194 10.13 -0.07 14.85
N LEU A 195 10.57 -0.84 13.84
CA LEU A 195 10.13 -2.21 13.61
C LEU A 195 10.50 -3.20 14.73
N SER A 196 11.42 -2.86 15.63
CA SER A 196 11.75 -3.74 16.77
C SER A 196 10.56 -3.91 17.72
N GLU A 197 9.63 -2.97 17.77
CA GLU A 197 8.43 -3.02 18.61
C GLU A 197 7.37 -4.01 18.08
N ALA A 198 7.44 -4.37 16.80
CA ALA A 198 6.51 -5.29 16.17
C ALA A 198 6.87 -6.76 16.48
N LYS A 199 6.35 -7.31 17.58
CA LYS A 199 6.70 -8.67 18.04
C LYS A 199 6.24 -9.77 17.06
N SER A 200 7.18 -10.61 16.63
CA SER A 200 6.87 -11.81 15.86
C SER A 200 6.48 -12.97 16.78
N ASN A 201 5.55 -13.81 16.34
CA ASN A 201 5.21 -15.07 17.03
C ASN A 201 6.32 -16.12 16.93
N LEU A 202 7.29 -15.93 16.02
CA LEU A 202 8.34 -16.90 15.76
C LEU A 202 9.66 -16.48 16.43
N PRO A 203 10.24 -17.34 17.31
CA PRO A 203 11.50 -17.05 17.98
C PRO A 203 12.67 -16.76 17.02
N LYS A 204 12.63 -17.31 15.81
CA LYS A 204 13.64 -17.07 14.77
C LYS A 204 13.73 -15.59 14.39
N TYR A 205 12.61 -14.87 14.36
CA TYR A 205 12.58 -13.46 13.95
C TYR A 205 12.57 -12.52 15.15
N LYS A 206 11.92 -12.91 16.26
CA LYS A 206 11.71 -12.10 17.48
C LYS A 206 10.83 -10.87 17.25
N THR A 207 11.17 -10.03 16.28
CA THR A 207 10.53 -8.75 15.99
C THR A 207 10.45 -8.49 14.48
N GLY A 208 9.71 -7.47 14.07
CA GLY A 208 9.61 -6.99 12.69
C GLY A 208 10.96 -6.57 12.13
N LYS A 209 11.86 -6.06 12.98
CA LYS A 209 13.26 -5.81 12.61
C LYS A 209 13.95 -7.10 12.16
N GLY A 210 13.81 -8.18 12.93
CA GLY A 210 14.39 -9.48 12.56
C GLY A 210 13.74 -10.12 11.34
N VAL A 211 12.44 -9.86 11.10
CA VAL A 211 11.78 -10.22 9.83
C VAL A 211 12.43 -9.46 8.67
N PHE A 212 12.54 -8.14 8.78
CA PHE A 212 13.12 -7.28 7.75
C PHE A 212 14.56 -7.66 7.40
N GLU A 213 15.42 -7.84 8.41
CA GLU A 213 16.82 -8.21 8.22
C GLU A 213 17.00 -9.60 7.59
N LYS A 214 16.13 -10.56 7.91
CA LYS A 214 16.27 -11.94 7.44
C LYS A 214 15.53 -12.24 6.15
N LEU A 215 14.45 -11.53 5.85
CA LEU A 215 13.53 -11.83 4.75
C LEU A 215 13.41 -10.72 3.71
N VAL A 216 13.89 -9.50 3.98
CA VAL A 216 13.81 -8.37 3.01
C VAL A 216 15.19 -7.98 2.52
N ILE A 217 16.14 -7.73 3.42
CA ILE A 217 17.51 -7.31 3.06
C ILE A 217 18.23 -8.26 2.10
N PRO A 218 18.18 -9.60 2.26
CA PRO A 218 18.87 -10.51 1.34
C PRO A 218 18.35 -10.39 -0.10
N HIS A 219 17.06 -10.08 -0.27
CA HIS A 219 16.46 -9.90 -1.59
C HIS A 219 16.68 -8.49 -2.15
N LYS A 220 17.05 -7.50 -1.32
CA LYS A 220 17.38 -6.13 -1.70
C LYS A 220 18.51 -6.06 -2.74
N HIS A 221 19.50 -6.93 -2.62
CA HIS A 221 20.70 -6.94 -3.44
C HIS A 221 20.61 -7.86 -4.67
N LEU A 222 19.45 -8.51 -4.90
CA LEU A 222 19.20 -9.22 -6.15
C LEU A 222 18.86 -8.19 -7.24
N ASN A 223 19.73 -8.11 -8.24
CA ASN A 223 19.80 -7.08 -9.28
C ASN A 223 18.44 -6.60 -9.83
N VAL A 224 18.38 -5.30 -10.12
CA VAL A 224 17.25 -4.56 -10.74
C VAL A 224 16.67 -5.23 -12.00
N ASN A 225 17.45 -6.07 -12.69
CA ASN A 225 17.03 -6.80 -13.90
C ASN A 225 16.33 -8.15 -13.63
N GLN A 226 16.04 -8.49 -12.37
CA GLN A 226 15.35 -9.74 -11.99
C GLN A 226 14.10 -9.51 -11.13
N ARG A 227 13.58 -8.28 -11.07
CA ARG A 227 12.37 -7.92 -10.33
C ARG A 227 11.23 -7.49 -11.25
#